data_AF-A0A7X3PMK0-F1
#
_entry.id   AF-A0A7X3PMK0-F1
#
_cell.length_a   1.000
_cell.length_b   1.000
_cell.length_c   1.000
_cell.angle_alpha   90.00
_cell.angle_beta   90.00
_cell.angle_gamma   90.00
#
_symmetry.space_group_name_H-M   'P 1'
#
loop_
_entity.id
_entity.type
_entity.pdbx_description
1 polymer ?
#
loop_
_entity_poly.entity_id
_entity_poly.type
_entity_poly.pdbx_seq_one_letter_code
_entity_poly.pdbx_strand_id
1 'polypeptide(L)'
;MNKSDQRIRKFNPGTFQPDDEVKEQFVVRKHELEIVLKVLSGVCKYQHALVVASRGQGKTMLLARVAAEIRTDDKLSACLLPIRFMEESHEIFNIVDFWLDTLFYLAREST
;
A
#
# COMPACT_ATOMS: atom_id res chain seq x y z
N MET A 1 4.73 26.58 -20.80
CA MET A 1 4.99 25.37 -19.99
C MET A 1 4.65 24.15 -20.85
N ASN A 2 5.67 23.43 -21.33
CA ASN A 2 5.50 22.39 -22.35
C ASN A 2 4.69 21.19 -21.83
N LYS A 3 3.66 20.82 -22.59
CA LYS A 3 2.66 19.79 -22.27
C LYS A 3 3.07 18.39 -22.78
N SER A 4 4.37 18.15 -22.94
CA SER A 4 4.91 17.06 -23.78
C SER A 4 5.63 15.94 -23.02
N ASP A 5 5.50 15.85 -21.70
CA ASP A 5 6.12 14.78 -20.89
C ASP A 5 5.10 14.03 -20.02
N GLN A 6 3.86 13.91 -20.50
CA GLN A 6 2.88 12.99 -19.90
C GLN A 6 3.28 11.56 -20.27
N ARG A 7 4.23 10.99 -19.52
CA ARG A 7 4.46 9.54 -19.53
C ARG A 7 3.10 8.88 -19.33
N ILE A 8 2.70 8.04 -20.28
CA ILE A 8 1.50 7.21 -20.14
C ILE A 8 1.77 6.27 -18.96
N ARG A 9 1.30 6.67 -17.77
CA ARG A 9 1.35 5.83 -16.58
C ARG A 9 0.11 4.96 -16.61
N LYS A 10 0.30 3.64 -16.66
CA LYS A 10 -0.79 2.72 -16.30
C LYS A 10 -1.16 3.06 -14.85
N PHE A 11 -2.38 3.53 -14.62
CA PHE A 11 -2.82 3.97 -13.30
C PHE A 11 -2.88 2.76 -12.36
N ASN A 12 -1.84 2.60 -11.55
CA ASN A 12 -1.76 1.65 -10.45
C ASN A 12 -1.31 2.44 -9.20
N PRO A 13 -2.25 2.88 -8.34
CA PRO A 13 -1.95 3.75 -7.21
C PRO A 13 -0.78 3.24 -6.39
N GLY A 14 0.17 4.09 -6.04
CA GLY A 14 1.34 3.76 -5.21
C GLY A 14 2.44 2.95 -5.91
N THR A 15 2.33 2.69 -7.22
CA THR A 15 3.40 2.04 -8.01
C THR A 15 4.17 3.10 -8.79
N PHE A 16 5.47 3.25 -8.51
CA PHE A 16 6.32 4.33 -9.06
C PHE A 16 5.73 5.73 -8.85
N GLN A 17 4.98 5.91 -7.76
CA GLN A 17 4.28 7.14 -7.41
C GLN A 17 4.79 7.62 -6.05
N PRO A 18 5.18 8.90 -5.92
CA PRO A 18 5.62 9.46 -4.63
C PRO A 18 4.45 9.51 -3.63
N ASP A 19 4.76 9.34 -2.35
CA ASP A 19 3.76 9.23 -1.29
C ASP A 19 2.87 10.48 -1.19
N ASP A 20 3.42 11.69 -1.40
CA ASP A 20 2.64 12.94 -1.40
C ASP A 20 1.59 12.98 -2.52
N GLU A 21 1.94 12.50 -3.72
CA GLU A 21 0.99 12.41 -4.84
C GLU A 21 -0.14 11.42 -4.53
N VAL A 22 0.17 10.31 -3.85
CA VAL A 22 -0.85 9.35 -3.37
C VAL A 22 -1.78 10.03 -2.35
N LYS A 23 -1.23 10.81 -1.42
CA LYS A 23 -2.00 11.53 -0.40
C LYS A 23 -2.93 12.57 -1.03
N GLU A 24 -2.44 13.35 -2.00
CA GLU A 24 -3.23 14.37 -2.70
C GLU A 24 -4.39 13.77 -3.50
N GLN A 25 -4.16 12.63 -4.17
CA GLN A 25 -5.17 11.94 -4.95
C GLN A 25 -6.22 11.20 -4.09
N PHE A 26 -5.97 11.03 -2.78
CA PHE A 26 -6.86 10.31 -1.88
C PHE A 26 -8.02 11.16 -1.37
N VAL A 27 -9.16 11.08 -2.05
CA VAL A 27 -10.34 11.92 -1.74
C VAL A 27 -11.42 11.18 -0.95
N VAL A 28 -11.58 9.87 -1.17
CA VAL A 28 -12.68 9.05 -0.64
C VAL A 28 -12.14 8.01 0.35
N ARG A 29 -12.97 7.50 1.27
CA ARG A 29 -12.64 6.48 2.29
C ARG A 29 -11.74 6.92 3.43
N LYS A 30 -11.83 8.19 3.83
CA LYS A 30 -11.06 8.75 4.97
C LYS A 30 -11.39 8.01 6.27
N HIS A 31 -12.64 7.64 6.48
CA HIS A 31 -13.06 6.90 7.67
C HIS A 31 -12.42 5.50 7.73
N GLU A 32 -12.40 4.77 6.61
CA GLU A 32 -11.76 3.45 6.55
C GLU A 32 -10.25 3.54 6.70
N LEU A 33 -9.62 4.60 6.17
CA LEU A 33 -8.20 4.88 6.40
C LEU A 33 -7.93 5.02 7.90
N GLU A 34 -8.71 5.83 8.61
CA GLU A 34 -8.58 6.01 10.07
C GLU A 34 -8.73 4.69 10.83
N ILE A 35 -9.71 3.86 10.45
CA ILE A 35 -9.90 2.52 11.05
C ILE A 35 -8.66 1.67 10.86
N VAL A 36 -8.13 1.57 9.64
CA VAL A 36 -6.95 0.76 9.34
C VAL A 36 -5.73 1.27 10.12
N LEU A 37 -5.49 2.58 10.15
CA LEU A 37 -4.37 3.16 10.90
C LEU A 37 -4.50 2.95 12.42
N LYS A 38 -5.72 3.00 12.95
CA LYS A 38 -5.99 2.70 14.37
C LYS A 38 -5.72 1.25 14.72
N VAL A 39 -6.08 0.32 13.83
CA VAL A 39 -5.76 -1.11 13.93
C VAL A 39 -4.23 -1.30 13.95
N LEU A 40 -3.52 -0.68 13.02
CA LEU A 40 -2.06 -0.80 12.88
C LEU A 40 -1.27 -0.15 14.02
N SER A 41 -1.80 0.92 14.64
CA SER A 41 -1.17 1.59 15.80
C SER A 41 -1.51 0.94 17.14
N GLY A 42 -2.37 -0.08 17.16
CA GLY A 42 -2.80 -0.78 18.37
C GLY A 42 -1.68 -1.60 19.05
N VAL A 43 -1.89 -1.93 20.32
CA VAL A 43 -0.91 -2.66 21.16
C VAL A 43 -0.70 -4.11 20.72
N CYS A 44 -1.67 -4.72 20.02
CA CYS A 44 -1.57 -6.11 19.55
C CYS A 44 -0.85 -6.18 18.19
N LYS A 45 0.29 -6.86 18.14
CA LYS A 45 1.19 -6.92 16.98
C LYS A 45 0.70 -7.76 15.78
N TYR A 46 -0.42 -8.48 15.90
CA TYR A 46 -0.94 -9.36 14.86
C TYR A 46 -2.43 -9.10 14.64
N GLN A 47 -2.75 -8.15 13.77
CA GLN A 47 -4.13 -7.84 13.38
C GLN A 47 -4.29 -8.02 11.87
N HIS A 48 -5.36 -8.73 11.47
CA HIS A 48 -5.74 -8.87 10.08
C HIS A 48 -6.96 -7.99 9.81
N ALA A 49 -6.89 -7.16 8.78
CA ALA A 49 -8.01 -6.35 8.29
C ALA A 49 -8.38 -6.79 6.87
N LEU A 50 -9.67 -7.01 6.64
CA LEU A 50 -10.20 -7.35 5.32
C LEU A 50 -11.06 -6.17 4.81
N VAL A 51 -10.67 -5.61 3.66
CA VAL A 51 -11.43 -4.53 3.01
C VAL A 51 -12.23 -5.10 1.84
N VAL A 52 -13.56 -5.02 1.93
CA VAL A 52 -14.48 -5.54 0.91
C VAL A 52 -15.23 -4.39 0.23
N ALA A 53 -15.19 -4.37 -1.10
CA ALA A 53 -15.96 -3.46 -1.94
C ALA A 53 -15.92 -3.95 -3.40
N SER A 54 -16.82 -3.46 -4.25
CA SER A 54 -16.80 -3.80 -5.69
C SER A 54 -15.55 -3.28 -6.41
N ARG A 55 -15.29 -3.78 -7.62
CA ARG A 55 -14.16 -3.33 -8.46
C ARG A 55 -14.30 -1.84 -8.76
N GLY A 56 -13.18 -1.12 -8.78
CA GLY A 56 -13.16 0.33 -9.02
C GLY A 56 -13.52 1.21 -7.82
N GLN A 57 -13.89 0.62 -6.67
CA GLN A 57 -14.28 1.39 -5.47
C GLN A 57 -13.09 1.89 -4.62
N GLY A 58 -11.88 2.01 -5.18
CA GLY A 58 -10.74 2.60 -4.48
C GLY A 58 -10.06 1.73 -3.41
N LYS A 59 -10.24 0.40 -3.41
CA LYS A 59 -9.55 -0.49 -2.45
C LYS A 59 -8.03 -0.41 -2.57
N THR A 60 -7.50 -0.52 -3.79
CA THR A 60 -6.06 -0.41 -4.07
C THR A 60 -5.52 0.97 -3.69
N MET A 61 -6.33 2.01 -3.90
CA MET A 61 -6.00 3.38 -3.52
C MET A 61 -5.94 3.55 -2.00
N LEU A 62 -6.86 2.93 -1.25
CA LEU A 62 -6.83 2.89 0.22
C LEU A 62 -5.55 2.22 0.73
N LEU A 63 -5.16 1.06 0.17
CA LEU A 63 -3.94 0.37 0.59
C LEU A 63 -2.66 1.16 0.23
N ALA A 64 -2.63 1.79 -0.95
CA ALA A 64 -1.53 2.70 -1.32
C ALA A 64 -1.43 3.89 -0.36
N ARG A 65 -2.58 4.47 0.02
CA ARG A 65 -2.65 5.58 0.99
C ARG A 65 -2.20 5.17 2.39
N VAL A 66 -2.53 3.96 2.84
CA VAL A 66 -2.05 3.38 4.11
C VAL A 66 -0.53 3.23 4.09
N ALA A 67 0.03 2.65 3.03
CA ALA A 67 1.48 2.51 2.89
C ALA A 67 2.20 3.86 2.90
N ALA A 68 1.64 4.86 2.20
CA ALA A 68 2.15 6.23 2.21
C ALA A 68 2.10 6.86 3.62
N GLU A 69 1.05 6.62 4.40
CA GLU A 69 1.00 7.10 5.79
C GLU A 69 2.08 6.45 6.65
N ILE A 70 2.22 5.12 6.57
CA ILE A 70 3.20 4.38 7.36
C ILE A 70 4.62 4.89 7.09
N ARG A 71 4.95 5.17 5.82
CA ARG A 71 6.29 5.68 5.46
C ARG A 71 6.57 7.10 5.90
N THR A 72 5.54 7.93 6.06
CA THR A 72 5.70 9.37 6.29
C THR A 72 5.34 9.82 7.70
N ASP A 73 4.69 8.97 8.51
CA ASP A 73 4.48 9.19 9.93
C ASP A 73 5.67 8.63 10.72
N ASP A 74 6.37 9.50 11.47
CA ASP A 74 7.57 9.14 12.22
C ASP A 74 7.34 8.04 13.28
N LYS A 75 6.15 7.95 13.85
CA LYS A 75 5.84 6.94 14.87
C LYS A 75 5.56 5.59 14.24
N LEU A 76 4.84 5.57 13.11
CA LEU A 76 4.52 4.34 12.38
C LEU A 76 5.75 3.79 11.68
N SER A 77 6.51 4.63 10.98
CA SER A 77 7.73 4.22 10.27
C SER A 77 8.81 3.67 11.21
N ALA A 78 8.85 4.11 12.47
CA ALA A 78 9.75 3.58 13.47
C ALA A 78 9.48 2.11 13.85
N CYS A 79 8.27 1.59 13.60
CA CYS A 79 7.88 0.24 14.01
C CYS A 79 7.27 -0.62 12.91
N LEU A 80 6.93 -0.04 11.75
CA LEU A 80 6.26 -0.73 10.65
C LEU A 80 6.97 -0.45 9.33
N LEU A 81 7.13 -1.50 8.53
CA LEU A 81 7.58 -1.43 7.15
C LEU A 81 6.45 -1.93 6.24
N PRO A 82 5.87 -1.08 5.36
CA PRO A 82 4.76 -1.50 4.51
C PRO A 82 5.26 -2.32 3.32
N ILE A 83 4.91 -3.61 3.30
CA ILE A 83 5.21 -4.52 2.18
C ILE A 83 3.98 -4.68 1.29
N ARG A 84 4.12 -4.37 0.01
CA ARG A 84 3.03 -4.44 -0.96
C ARG A 84 3.26 -5.54 -1.99
N PHE A 85 2.31 -6.47 -2.04
CA PHE A 85 2.24 -7.52 -3.05
C PHE A 85 1.53 -7.02 -4.32
N MET A 86 1.68 -7.80 -5.40
CA MET A 86 0.89 -7.61 -6.62
C MET A 86 -0.61 -7.80 -6.34
N GLU A 87 -1.46 -7.18 -7.16
CA GLU A 87 -2.93 -7.34 -7.04
C GLU A 87 -3.36 -8.79 -7.29
N GLU A 88 -2.64 -9.48 -8.17
CA GLU A 88 -2.85 -10.89 -8.52
C GLU A 88 -1.51 -11.61 -8.37
N SER A 89 -1.48 -12.65 -7.53
CA SER A 89 -0.29 -13.48 -7.30
C SER A 89 -0.38 -14.75 -8.15
N HIS A 90 -0.03 -14.64 -9.44
CA HIS A 90 -0.07 -15.79 -10.36
C HIS A 90 1.00 -16.85 -10.11
N GLU A 91 2.12 -16.46 -9.48
CA GLU A 91 3.29 -17.32 -9.27
C GLU A 91 3.31 -17.99 -7.88
N ILE A 92 2.28 -17.75 -7.06
CA ILE A 92 2.19 -18.32 -5.70
C ILE A 92 1.25 -19.52 -5.74
N PHE A 93 1.82 -20.73 -5.83
CA PHE A 93 1.05 -21.98 -5.87
C PHE A 93 1.01 -22.68 -4.51
N ASN A 94 2.00 -22.41 -3.66
CA ASN A 94 2.11 -22.98 -2.33
C ASN A 94 2.73 -21.99 -1.33
N ILE A 95 2.83 -22.41 -0.06
CA ILE A 95 3.34 -21.57 1.03
C ILE A 95 4.82 -21.22 0.88
N VAL A 96 5.63 -22.07 0.23
CA VAL A 96 7.05 -21.79 -0.03
C VAL A 96 7.18 -20.64 -1.03
N ASP A 97 6.39 -20.68 -2.11
CA ASP A 97 6.36 -19.60 -3.11
C ASP A 97 5.98 -18.26 -2.46
N PHE A 98 4.99 -18.28 -1.56
CA PHE A 98 4.56 -17.10 -0.81
C PHE A 98 5.69 -16.51 0.05
N TRP A 99 6.44 -17.35 0.76
CA TRP A 99 7.56 -16.88 1.58
C TRP A 99 8.71 -16.34 0.75
N LEU A 100 9.03 -16.96 -0.40
CA LEU A 100 10.05 -16.46 -1.31
C LEU A 100 9.66 -15.08 -1.87
N ASP A 101 8.42 -14.92 -2.30
CA ASP A 101 7.88 -13.65 -2.80
C ASP A 101 7.89 -12.57 -1.70
N THR A 102 7.51 -12.95 -0.48
CA THR A 102 7.59 -12.08 0.70
C THR A 102 9.01 -11.60 0.97
N LEU A 103 9.99 -12.50 0.95
CA LEU A 103 11.41 -12.15 1.15
C LEU A 103 11.93 -11.23 0.04
N PHE A 104 11.52 -11.48 -1.21
CA PHE A 104 11.87 -10.61 -2.34
C PHE A 104 11.37 -9.18 -2.13
N TYR A 105 10.09 -9.00 -1.80
CA TYR A 105 9.55 -7.66 -1.54
C TYR A 105 10.15 -7.02 -0.28
N LEU A 106 10.38 -7.80 0.78
CA LEU A 106 11.00 -7.29 2.00
C LEU A 106 12.40 -6.74 1.74
N ALA A 107 13.24 -7.47 0.99
CA ALA A 107 14.58 -7.02 0.63
C ALA A 107 14.56 -5.73 -0.18
N ARG A 108 13.59 -5.61 -1.11
CA ARG A 108 13.42 -4.42 -1.95
C ARG A 108 13.03 -3.17 -1.17
N GLU A 109 12.19 -3.31 -0.14
CA GLU A 109 11.72 -2.17 0.68
C GLU A 109 12.68 -1.83 1.84
N SER A 110 13.64 -2.71 2.16
CA SER A 110 14.61 -2.50 3.25
C SER A 110 15.93 -1.84 2.81
N THR A 111 16.10 -1.61 1.49
CA THR A 111 17.32 -1.04 0.88
C THR A 111 17.06 0.39 0.42
#